data_AF-A0A6J6IZA6-F1
#
_entry.id   AF-A0A6J6IZA6-F1
#
_cell.length_a   1.000
_cell.length_b   1.000
_cell.length_c   1.000
_cell.angle_alpha   90.00
_cell.angle_beta   90.00
_cell.angle_gamma   90.00
#
_symmetry.space_group_name_H-M   'P 1'
#
loop_
_entity.id
_entity.type
_entity.pdbx_description
1 polymer ?
#
loop_
_entity_poly.entity_id
_entity_poly.type
_entity_poly.pdbx_seq_one_letter_code
_entity_poly.pdbx_strand_id
1 'polypeptide(L)'
;MKLITAILKPHKLEEVKVALQNLGVKGMTVSEASGFGRQKGHIEVYRGAEYTVDLIPKIRLEILADDAEVQAIIDQIVKSAATGNIGDGKVWAIPIEQVVRVRTGEQGSEAI
;
A
#
# COMPACT_ATOMS: atom_id res chain seq x y z
N MET A 1 16.42 2.86 7.69
CA MET A 1 14.94 2.87 7.74
C MET A 1 14.39 3.16 6.36
N LYS A 2 13.19 2.64 6.06
CA LYS A 2 12.51 2.91 4.79
C LYS A 2 11.04 3.19 4.98
N LEU A 3 10.48 3.94 4.04
CA LEU A 3 9.04 4.02 3.82
C LEU A 3 8.68 3.00 2.75
N ILE A 4 7.93 1.98 3.13
CA ILE A 4 7.33 1.00 2.23
C ILE A 4 5.99 1.58 1.77
N THR A 5 5.79 1.65 0.46
CA THR A 5 4.51 2.05 -0.14
C THR A 5 3.97 0.90 -0.98
N ALA A 6 2.71 0.53 -0.74
CA ALA A 6 2.01 -0.48 -1.50
C ALA A 6 0.73 0.11 -2.12
N ILE A 7 0.55 -0.11 -3.41
CA ILE A 7 -0.70 0.16 -4.14
C ILE A 7 -1.41 -1.17 -4.34
N LEU A 8 -2.63 -1.28 -3.83
CA LEU A 8 -3.37 -2.54 -3.70
C LEU A 8 -4.78 -2.42 -4.29
N LYS A 9 -5.39 -3.57 -4.62
CA LYS A 9 -6.84 -3.63 -4.87
C LYS A 9 -7.60 -3.36 -3.55
N PRO A 10 -8.68 -2.56 -3.54
CA PRO A 10 -9.36 -2.19 -2.30
C PRO A 10 -9.84 -3.38 -1.45
N HIS A 11 -10.39 -4.43 -2.08
CA HIS A 11 -10.89 -5.62 -1.35
C HIS A 11 -9.79 -6.44 -0.67
N LYS A 12 -8.51 -6.23 -1.01
CA LYS A 12 -7.38 -6.92 -0.38
C LYS A 12 -6.88 -6.25 0.90
N LEU A 13 -7.35 -5.04 1.21
CA LEU A 13 -6.84 -4.26 2.34
C LEU A 13 -6.94 -5.00 3.67
N GLU A 14 -8.09 -5.63 3.96
CA GLU A 14 -8.28 -6.26 5.27
C GLU A 14 -7.38 -7.51 5.45
N GLU A 15 -7.23 -8.32 4.41
CA GLU A 15 -6.34 -9.47 4.41
C GLU A 15 -4.87 -9.04 4.63
N VAL A 16 -4.43 -7.99 3.94
CA VAL A 16 -3.09 -7.42 4.10
C VAL A 16 -2.88 -6.85 5.50
N LYS A 17 -3.86 -6.13 6.06
CA LYS A 17 -3.78 -5.57 7.42
C LYS A 17 -3.57 -6.66 8.47
N VAL A 18 -4.40 -7.71 8.44
CA VAL A 18 -4.30 -8.84 9.37
C VAL A 18 -2.96 -9.55 9.22
N ALA A 19 -2.53 -9.79 7.99
CA ALA A 19 -1.26 -10.42 7.68
C ALA A 19 -0.05 -9.65 8.22
N LEU A 20 -0.08 -8.32 8.19
CA LEU A 20 0.97 -7.45 8.69
C LEU A 20 0.94 -7.29 10.21
N GLN A 21 -0.25 -7.22 10.82
CA GLN A 21 -0.39 -7.23 12.28
C GLN A 21 0.18 -8.52 12.89
N ASN A 22 -0.10 -9.67 12.27
CA ASN A 22 0.46 -10.96 12.69
C ASN A 22 1.98 -11.05 12.50
N LEU A 23 2.54 -10.27 11.56
CA LEU A 23 3.99 -10.14 11.36
C LEU A 23 4.63 -9.21 12.40
N GLY A 24 3.85 -8.46 13.18
CA GLY A 24 4.33 -7.54 14.21
C GLY A 24 4.39 -6.06 13.78
N VAL A 25 3.86 -5.72 12.60
CA VAL A 25 3.78 -4.32 12.15
C VAL A 25 2.77 -3.55 13.01
N LYS A 26 3.26 -2.51 13.70
CA LYS A 26 2.48 -1.78 14.72
C LYS A 26 1.72 -0.58 14.18
N GLY A 27 2.12 -0.04 13.03
CA GLY A 27 1.57 1.18 12.45
C GLY A 27 1.59 1.17 10.93
N MET A 28 0.56 1.76 10.35
CA MET A 28 0.44 1.98 8.90
C MET A 28 -0.49 3.15 8.63
N THR A 29 -0.27 3.84 7.51
CA THR A 29 -1.18 4.88 7.00
C THR A 29 -1.86 4.34 5.74
N VAL A 30 -3.17 4.57 5.65
CA VAL A 30 -4.00 4.11 4.52
C VAL A 30 -4.62 5.35 3.87
N SER A 31 -4.52 5.45 2.55
CA SER A 31 -5.18 6.48 1.75
C SER A 31 -5.80 5.90 0.49
N GLU A 32 -6.84 6.57 -0.01
CA GLU A 32 -7.42 6.26 -1.31
C GLU A 32 -6.51 6.76 -2.43
N ALA A 33 -6.43 5.98 -3.51
CA ALA A 33 -5.65 6.32 -4.69
C ALA A 33 -6.41 5.93 -5.96
N SER A 34 -5.95 6.46 -7.08
CA SER A 34 -6.41 6.10 -8.42
C SER A 34 -5.22 5.60 -9.23
N GLY A 35 -5.40 4.48 -9.93
CA GLY A 35 -4.36 3.87 -10.76
C GLY A 35 -4.74 3.86 -12.23
N PHE A 36 -3.76 4.14 -13.09
CA PHE A 36 -3.84 3.96 -14.55
C PHE A 36 -2.78 2.93 -14.97
N GLY A 37 -3.06 2.09 -15.98
CA GLY A 37 -2.05 1.16 -16.48
C GLY A 37 -2.58 0.09 -17.43
N ARG A 38 -2.00 -1.12 -17.37
CA ARG A 38 -2.38 -2.26 -18.24
C ARG A 38 -3.81 -2.74 -18.01
N GLN A 39 -4.34 -2.53 -16.81
CA GLN A 39 -5.77 -2.70 -16.55
C GLN A 39 -6.45 -1.52 -17.26
N LYS A 40 -6.87 -1.73 -18.50
CA LYS A 40 -7.59 -0.71 -19.25
C LYS A 40 -8.89 -0.38 -18.52
N GLY A 41 -9.25 0.89 -18.50
CA GLY A 41 -10.59 1.32 -18.15
C GLY A 41 -11.64 0.60 -18.97
N HIS A 42 -12.82 0.39 -18.39
CA HIS A 42 -14.00 -0.02 -19.13
C HIS A 42 -14.86 1.21 -19.45
N ILE A 43 -15.62 1.14 -20.54
CA ILE A 43 -16.59 2.17 -20.91
C ILE A 43 -17.81 1.95 -20.04
N GLU A 44 -18.17 2.94 -19.23
CA GLU A 44 -19.42 2.93 -18.48
C GLU A 44 -20.42 3.89 -19.15
N VAL A 45 -21.66 3.43 -19.32
CA VAL A 45 -22.75 4.29 -19.79
C VAL A 45 -23.43 4.89 -18.56
N TYR A 46 -23.28 6.20 -18.37
CA TYR A 46 -23.97 6.94 -17.32
C TYR A 46 -24.93 7.96 -17.94
N ARG A 47 -26.23 7.81 -17.65
CA ARG A 47 -27.31 8.65 -18.21
C ARG A 47 -27.29 8.79 -19.74
N GLY A 48 -26.91 7.73 -20.46
CA GLY A 48 -26.89 7.71 -21.92
C GLY A 48 -25.65 8.34 -22.56
N ALA A 49 -24.67 8.79 -21.76
CA ALA A 49 -23.34 9.19 -22.24
C ALA A 49 -22.31 8.10 -21.89
N GLU A 50 -21.43 7.80 -22.85
CA GLU A 50 -20.29 6.91 -22.64
C GLU A 50 -19.17 7.67 -21.92
N TYR A 51 -18.73 7.15 -20.77
CA TYR A 51 -17.57 7.64 -20.04
C TYR A 51 -16.47 6.59 -20.08
N THR A 52 -15.27 7.00 -20.48
CA THR A 52 -14.09 6.15 -20.32
C THR A 52 -13.57 6.32 -18.91
N VAL A 53 -13.63 5.25 -18.10
CA VAL A 53 -13.10 5.26 -16.74
C VAL A 53 -11.60 4.94 -16.81
N ASP A 54 -10.76 5.95 -17.04
CA ASP A 54 -9.32 5.73 -17.15
C ASP A 54 -8.68 5.35 -15.80
N LEU A 55 -9.23 5.85 -14.70
CA LEU A 55 -8.67 5.69 -13.38
C LEU A 55 -9.44 4.65 -12.57
N ILE A 56 -8.71 3.63 -12.11
CA ILE A 56 -9.27 2.54 -11.33
C ILE A 56 -8.96 2.77 -9.84
N PRO A 57 -9.95 2.69 -8.94
CA PRO A 57 -9.73 2.84 -7.50
C PRO A 57 -8.70 1.84 -6.97
N LYS A 58 -7.80 2.34 -6.13
CA LYS A 58 -6.76 1.60 -5.43
C LYS A 58 -6.66 2.08 -3.98
N ILE A 59 -6.01 1.29 -3.16
CA ILE A 59 -5.58 1.70 -1.82
C ILE A 59 -4.07 1.91 -1.84
N ARG A 60 -3.62 3.02 -1.27
CA ARG A 60 -2.22 3.25 -0.93
C ARG A 60 -2.02 2.95 0.55
N LEU A 61 -1.10 2.04 0.84
CA LEU A 61 -0.67 1.66 2.17
C LEU A 61 0.78 2.12 2.36
N GLU A 62 1.06 2.80 3.45
CA GLU A 62 2.38 3.37 3.79
C GLU A 62 2.82 2.89 5.18
N ILE A 63 4.03 2.34 5.27
CA ILE A 63 4.59 1.73 6.48
C ILE A 63 6.04 2.18 6.63
N LEU A 64 6.37 2.77 7.78
CA LEU A 64 7.77 2.99 8.18
C LEU A 64 8.30 1.71 8.80
N ALA A 65 9.51 1.30 8.40
CA ALA A 65 10.15 0.10 8.91
C ALA A 65 11.66 0.26 9.02
N ASP A 66 12.26 -0.49 9.94
CA ASP A 66 13.69 -0.67 10.00
C ASP A 66 14.19 -1.53 8.84
N ASP A 67 15.43 -1.29 8.40
CA ASP A 67 15.97 -1.93 7.19
C ASP A 67 15.97 -3.45 7.27
N ALA A 68 16.10 -4.00 8.48
CA ALA A 68 16.06 -5.44 8.75
C ALA A 68 14.67 -6.07 8.51
N GLU A 69 13.59 -5.29 8.65
CA GLU A 69 12.21 -5.78 8.55
C GLU A 69 11.61 -5.55 7.16
N VAL A 70 12.20 -4.64 6.36
CA VAL A 70 11.64 -4.20 5.07
C VAL A 70 11.31 -5.37 4.16
N GLN A 71 12.23 -6.32 3.99
CA GLN A 71 12.01 -7.42 3.04
C GLN A 71 10.86 -8.33 3.50
N ALA A 72 10.80 -8.67 4.79
CA ALA A 72 9.74 -9.50 5.34
C ALA A 72 8.36 -8.84 5.19
N ILE A 73 8.27 -7.53 5.40
CA ILE A 73 7.04 -6.76 5.21
C ILE A 73 6.62 -6.76 3.74
N ILE A 74 7.54 -6.48 2.81
CA ILE A 74 7.26 -6.50 1.37
C ILE A 74 6.75 -7.89 0.95
N ASP A 75 7.43 -8.95 1.34
CA ASP A 75 7.06 -10.33 0.98
C ASP A 75 5.65 -10.68 1.48
N GLN A 76 5.33 -10.27 2.71
CA GLN A 76 4.01 -10.49 3.30
C GLN A 76 2.91 -9.70 2.60
N ILE A 77 3.17 -8.44 2.20
CA ILE A 77 2.24 -7.65 1.39
C ILE A 77 2.00 -8.34 0.04
N VAL A 78 3.07 -8.76 -0.66
CA VAL A 78 2.92 -9.43 -1.96
C VAL A 78 2.11 -10.71 -1.81
N LYS A 79 2.41 -11.53 -0.80
CA LYS A 79 1.70 -12.80 -0.56
C LYS A 79 0.21 -12.61 -0.30
N SER A 80 -0.16 -11.64 0.55
CA SER A 80 -1.56 -11.41 0.94
C SER A 80 -2.36 -10.62 -0.12
N ALA A 81 -1.72 -9.71 -0.84
CA ALA A 81 -2.37 -8.90 -1.86
C ALA A 81 -2.55 -9.61 -3.21
N ALA A 82 -1.74 -10.63 -3.50
CA ALA A 82 -1.77 -11.31 -4.79
C ALA A 82 -3.12 -12.02 -5.04
N THR A 83 -3.69 -11.79 -6.22
CA THR A 83 -4.80 -12.56 -6.79
C THR A 83 -4.38 -13.33 -8.05
N GLY A 84 -3.19 -13.03 -8.59
CA GLY A 84 -2.70 -13.58 -9.85
C GLY A 84 -3.27 -12.86 -11.08
N ASN A 85 -4.12 -11.85 -10.89
CA ASN A 85 -4.77 -11.12 -11.97
C ASN A 85 -4.09 -9.77 -12.21
N ILE A 86 -4.25 -9.25 -13.43
CA ILE A 86 -3.81 -7.89 -13.78
C ILE A 86 -4.40 -6.88 -12.78
N GLY A 87 -3.57 -5.92 -12.37
CA GLY A 87 -3.97 -4.82 -11.51
C GLY A 87 -3.87 -5.07 -10.01
N ASP A 88 -3.21 -6.16 -9.58
CA ASP A 88 -2.92 -6.42 -8.14
C ASP A 88 -2.12 -5.29 -7.50
N GLY A 89 -1.28 -4.61 -8.29
CA GLY A 89 -0.65 -3.36 -7.92
C GLY A 89 0.87 -3.46 -7.85
N LYS A 90 1.49 -2.67 -6.98
CA LYS A 90 2.94 -2.57 -6.84
C LYS A 90 3.31 -2.26 -5.39
N VAL A 91 4.49 -2.72 -4.97
CA VAL A 91 5.10 -2.39 -3.68
C VAL A 91 6.51 -1.91 -3.94
N TRP A 92 6.93 -0.85 -3.28
CA TRP A 92 8.29 -0.32 -3.34
C TRP A 92 8.68 0.25 -1.98
N ALA A 93 9.97 0.53 -1.81
CA ALA A 93 10.49 1.17 -0.62
C ALA A 93 11.48 2.28 -0.99
N ILE A 94 11.42 3.39 -0.26
CA ILE A 94 12.36 4.50 -0.38
C ILE A 94 13.11 4.71 0.94
N PRO A 95 14.39 5.15 0.92
CA PRO A 95 15.11 5.45 2.16
C PRO A 95 14.46 6.61 2.91
N ILE A 96 14.48 6.54 4.25
CA ILE A 96 14.07 7.63 5.13
C ILE A 96 15.26 8.02 6.00
N GLU A 97 15.62 9.29 5.94
CA GLU A 97 16.76 9.85 6.68
C GLU A 97 16.41 10.12 8.15
N GLN A 98 15.19 10.58 8.43
CA GLN A 98 14.75 10.94 9.77
C GLN A 98 13.29 10.56 10.01
N VAL A 99 13.03 9.98 11.19
CA VAL A 99 11.69 9.73 11.74
C VAL A 99 11.69 10.25 13.16
N VAL A 100 10.60 10.93 13.55
CA VAL A 100 10.38 11.43 14.91
C VAL A 100 8.97 11.09 15.36
N ARG A 101 8.83 10.45 16.53
CA ARG A 101 7.53 10.16 17.13
C ARG A 101 7.01 11.43 17.79
N VAL A 102 5.96 12.03 17.23
CA VAL A 102 5.40 13.32 17.69
C VAL A 102 5.09 13.36 19.20
N ARG A 103 4.61 12.25 19.77
CA ARG A 103 4.21 12.18 21.19
C ARG A 103 5.39 12.21 22.17
N THR A 104 6.53 11.61 21.82
CA THR A 104 7.64 11.33 22.75
C THR A 104 8.95 12.02 22.35
N GLY A 105 9.08 12.42 21.09
CA GLY A 105 10.34 12.95 20.54
C GLY A 105 11.39 11.86 20.24
N GLU A 106 11.06 10.58 20.47
CA GLU A 106 11.91 9.44 20.05
C GLU A 106 12.21 9.55 18.56
N GLN A 107 13.43 9.18 18.17
CA GLN A 107 13.92 9.31 16.81
C GLN A 107 14.41 7.98 16.25
N GLY A 108 14.47 7.89 14.92
CA GLY A 108 14.99 6.71 14.24
C GLY A 108 14.11 5.48 14.49
N SER A 109 14.75 4.33 14.72
CA SER A 109 14.06 3.05 14.96
C SER A 109 13.14 3.07 16.18
N GLU A 110 13.49 3.80 17.25
CA GLU A 110 12.62 3.92 18.44
C GLU A 110 11.31 4.66 18.14
N ALA A 111 11.29 5.47 17.08
CA ALA A 111 10.12 6.23 16.66
C ALA A 111 9.10 5.43 15.85
N ILE A 112 9.46 4.23 15.40
CA ILE A 112 8.62 3.30 14.62
C ILE A 112 7.85 2.43 15.61
#